data_AF-A0A519V3V8-F1
#
_entry.id   AF-A0A519V3V8-F1
#
_cell.length_a   1.000
_cell.length_b   1.000
_cell.length_c   1.000
_cell.angle_alpha   90.00
_cell.angle_beta   90.00
_cell.angle_gamma   90.00
#
_symmetry.space_group_name_H-M   'P 1'
#
loop_
_entity.id
_entity.type
_entity.pdbx_description
1 polymer ?
#
loop_
_entity_poly.entity_id
_entity_poly.type
_entity_poly.pdbx_seq_one_letter_code
_entity_poly.pdbx_strand_id
1 'polypeptide(L)'
;MGIATSGYVQEGSDNPLLAPIHGVSLKDYAAISMKLSTGIEVNAILKALGIDEVIWGEINTLWPKRMQEDESFTVSTLFGQYFMEGATHPKLENLVAEVSEDGKANLEKLKTDRYFYEELSGARQAAYEYGIDGAQWIQDNFGISLGDFQAVAMEWMTGQNLNWNSNDISHYSDYQQEKQKEYAAKFAAEQGGNVADDVEF
;
A
#
# COMPACT_ATOMS: atom_id res chain seq x y z
N MET A 1 -4.16 -5.04 -42.53
CA MET A 1 -4.47 -5.43 -41.15
C MET A 1 -4.91 -4.16 -40.44
N GLY A 2 -6.19 -4.10 -40.07
CA GLY A 2 -6.85 -2.89 -39.60
C GLY A 2 -6.32 -2.41 -38.27
N ILE A 3 -6.22 -1.08 -38.15
CA ILE A 3 -5.81 -0.33 -36.97
C ILE A 3 -6.82 -0.60 -35.85
N ALA A 4 -6.37 -1.15 -34.72
CA ALA A 4 -7.16 -1.15 -33.49
C ALA A 4 -7.20 0.29 -32.97
N THR A 5 -8.25 1.02 -33.30
CA THR A 5 -8.54 2.30 -32.68
C THR A 5 -8.82 2.07 -31.20
N SER A 6 -7.98 2.69 -30.36
CA SER A 6 -8.18 2.89 -28.92
C SER A 6 -9.49 3.64 -28.66
N GLY A 7 -10.62 2.93 -28.75
CA GLY A 7 -11.94 3.41 -28.40
C GLY A 7 -12.40 2.73 -27.11
N TYR A 8 -13.07 3.50 -26.24
CA TYR A 8 -13.84 2.94 -25.13
C TYR A 8 -14.78 1.86 -25.66
N VAL A 9 -14.81 0.71 -24.99
CA VAL A 9 -15.72 -0.37 -25.36
C VAL A 9 -17.00 -0.08 -24.58
N GLN A 10 -18.13 0.04 -25.26
CA GLN A 10 -19.39 0.21 -24.56
C GLN A 10 -19.87 -1.14 -24.03
N GLU A 11 -20.47 -1.14 -22.85
CA GLU A 11 -21.10 -2.32 -22.26
C GLU A 11 -22.27 -2.76 -23.17
N GLY A 12 -22.01 -3.74 -24.03
CA GLY A 12 -23.04 -4.32 -24.88
C GLY A 12 -23.99 -5.16 -24.02
N SER A 13 -25.27 -4.78 -23.98
CA SER A 13 -26.31 -5.44 -23.17
C SER A 13 -26.53 -6.92 -23.48
N ASP A 14 -25.99 -7.40 -24.60
CA ASP A 14 -26.29 -8.73 -25.16
C ASP A 14 -25.13 -9.71 -25.00
N ASN A 15 -23.99 -9.31 -24.40
CA ASN A 15 -22.89 -10.24 -24.14
C ASN A 15 -23.21 -11.09 -22.89
N PRO A 16 -23.47 -12.40 -23.01
CA PRO A 16 -23.81 -13.25 -21.87
C PRO A 16 -22.68 -13.35 -20.84
N LEU A 17 -21.42 -13.09 -21.25
CA LEU A 17 -20.27 -13.05 -20.35
C LEU A 17 -20.27 -11.82 -19.43
N LEU A 18 -21.09 -10.81 -19.69
CA LEU A 18 -21.25 -9.63 -18.83
C LEU A 18 -22.40 -9.77 -17.82
N ALA A 19 -23.19 -10.85 -17.88
CA ALA A 19 -24.29 -11.05 -16.94
C ALA A 19 -23.80 -11.08 -15.48
N PRO A 20 -24.39 -10.34 -14.53
CA PRO A 20 -23.92 -10.31 -13.14
C PRO A 20 -23.79 -11.70 -12.51
N ILE A 21 -22.72 -11.93 -11.74
CA ILE A 21 -22.51 -13.17 -10.97
C ILE A 21 -22.98 -12.90 -9.55
N HIS A 22 -24.00 -13.62 -9.07
CA HIS A 22 -24.62 -13.38 -7.75
C HIS A 22 -25.06 -11.93 -7.51
N GLY A 23 -25.46 -11.23 -8.58
CA GLY A 23 -25.83 -9.82 -8.53
C GLY A 23 -24.67 -8.83 -8.53
N VAL A 24 -23.42 -9.30 -8.61
CA VAL A 24 -22.21 -8.46 -8.74
C VAL A 24 -21.90 -8.26 -10.22
N SER A 25 -21.98 -7.01 -10.68
CA SER A 25 -21.63 -6.62 -12.04
C SER A 25 -20.11 -6.63 -12.27
N LEU A 26 -19.66 -6.56 -13.53
CA LEU A 26 -18.23 -6.46 -13.83
C LEU A 26 -17.62 -5.18 -13.22
N LYS A 27 -18.40 -4.09 -13.22
CA LYS A 27 -17.99 -2.81 -12.63
C LYS A 27 -17.84 -2.90 -11.10
N ASP A 28 -18.77 -3.58 -10.42
CA ASP A 28 -18.67 -3.80 -8.98
C ASP A 28 -17.49 -4.71 -8.63
N TYR A 29 -17.25 -5.75 -9.44
CA TYR A 29 -16.06 -6.59 -9.31
C TYR A 29 -14.76 -5.81 -9.51
N ALA A 30 -14.71 -4.87 -10.47
CA ALA A 30 -13.60 -3.95 -10.63
C ALA A 30 -13.42 -3.06 -9.39
N ALA A 31 -14.50 -2.49 -8.84
CA ALA A 31 -14.44 -1.68 -7.62
C ALA A 31 -13.93 -2.47 -6.40
N ILE A 32 -14.35 -3.73 -6.25
CA ILE A 32 -13.84 -4.64 -5.22
C ILE A 32 -12.34 -4.90 -5.42
N SER A 33 -11.94 -5.26 -6.64
CA SER A 33 -10.54 -5.53 -7.01
C SER A 33 -9.65 -4.32 -6.75
N MET A 34 -10.14 -3.12 -7.05
CA MET A 34 -9.47 -1.87 -6.73
C MET A 34 -9.31 -1.67 -5.23
N LYS A 35 -10.34 -1.91 -4.42
CA LYS A 35 -10.20 -1.80 -2.96
C LYS A 35 -9.24 -2.83 -2.37
N LEU A 36 -9.22 -4.06 -2.89
CA LEU A 36 -8.21 -5.04 -2.51
C LEU A 36 -6.80 -4.53 -2.80
N SER A 37 -6.59 -3.85 -3.93
CA SER A 37 -5.28 -3.25 -4.27
C SER A 37 -4.85 -2.12 -3.33
N THR A 38 -5.77 -1.54 -2.55
CA THR A 38 -5.45 -0.54 -1.51
C THR A 38 -5.04 -1.15 -0.16
N GLY A 39 -4.88 -2.48 -0.09
CA GLY A 39 -4.46 -3.19 1.13
C GLY A 39 -5.59 -3.37 2.16
N ILE A 40 -6.85 -3.22 1.74
CA ILE A 40 -7.99 -3.51 2.60
C ILE A 40 -8.24 -5.01 2.59
N GLU A 41 -8.39 -5.60 3.78
CA GLU A 41 -8.74 -7.00 3.96
C GLU A 41 -10.02 -7.38 3.22
N VAL A 42 -9.97 -8.50 2.50
CA VAL A 42 -11.10 -9.00 1.71
C VAL A 42 -12.36 -9.16 2.56
N ASN A 43 -12.21 -9.66 3.80
CA ASN A 43 -13.33 -9.86 4.72
C ASN A 43 -14.03 -8.56 5.10
N ALA A 44 -13.29 -7.44 5.20
CA ALA A 44 -13.88 -6.13 5.46
C ALA A 44 -14.71 -5.65 4.26
N ILE A 45 -14.21 -5.87 3.05
CA ILE A 45 -14.91 -5.55 1.80
C ILE A 45 -16.19 -6.39 1.66
N LEU A 46 -16.11 -7.71 1.86
CA LEU A 46 -17.24 -8.63 1.76
C LEU A 46 -18.34 -8.29 2.78
N LYS A 47 -17.95 -8.02 4.03
CA LYS A 47 -18.87 -7.59 5.08
C LYS A 47 -19.57 -6.27 4.73
N ALA A 48 -18.85 -5.30 4.18
CA ALA A 48 -19.44 -4.03 3.75
C ALA A 48 -20.46 -4.21 2.62
N LEU A 49 -20.23 -5.17 1.72
CA LEU A 49 -21.13 -5.46 0.60
C LEU A 49 -22.30 -6.39 0.98
N GLY A 50 -22.17 -7.16 2.05
CA GLY A 50 -23.10 -8.23 2.42
C GLY A 50 -22.93 -9.48 1.55
N ILE A 51 -21.70 -9.74 1.09
CA ILE A 51 -21.35 -10.90 0.26
C ILE A 51 -20.74 -11.97 1.17
N ASP A 52 -21.19 -13.21 1.01
CA ASP A 52 -20.62 -14.36 1.73
C ASP A 52 -19.28 -14.80 1.11
N GLU A 53 -18.37 -15.33 1.92
CA GLU A 53 -17.03 -15.76 1.46
C GLU A 53 -17.11 -16.86 0.38
N VAL A 54 -18.09 -17.77 0.48
CA VAL A 54 -18.32 -18.81 -0.53
C VAL A 54 -18.77 -18.19 -1.86
N ILE A 55 -19.67 -17.20 -1.80
CA ILE A 55 -20.13 -16.45 -2.96
C ILE A 55 -18.97 -15.67 -3.59
N TRP A 56 -18.13 -15.04 -2.76
CA TRP A 56 -16.94 -14.34 -3.24
C TRP A 56 -15.95 -15.27 -3.93
N GLY A 57 -15.68 -16.45 -3.36
CA GLY A 57 -14.81 -17.46 -3.99
C GLY A 57 -15.29 -17.85 -5.39
N GLU A 58 -16.60 -17.97 -5.57
CA GLU A 58 -17.21 -18.23 -6.88
C GLU A 58 -17.09 -17.03 -7.83
N ILE A 59 -17.41 -15.82 -7.39
CA ILE A 59 -17.25 -14.57 -8.16
C ILE A 59 -15.81 -14.40 -8.65
N ASN A 60 -14.85 -14.57 -7.74
CA ASN A 60 -13.42 -14.38 -7.98
C ASN A 60 -12.82 -15.51 -8.85
N THR A 61 -13.55 -16.61 -9.06
CA THR A 61 -13.20 -17.66 -10.02
C THR A 61 -13.84 -17.41 -11.38
N LEU A 62 -15.13 -17.04 -11.40
CA LEU A 62 -15.92 -16.93 -12.62
C LEU A 62 -15.58 -15.69 -13.45
N TRP A 63 -15.29 -14.53 -12.84
CA TRP A 63 -14.89 -13.35 -13.61
C TRP A 63 -13.58 -13.55 -14.40
N PRO A 64 -12.47 -14.03 -13.77
CA PRO A 64 -11.26 -14.37 -14.53
C PRO A 64 -11.50 -15.42 -15.60
N LYS A 65 -12.32 -16.44 -15.31
CA LYS A 65 -12.69 -17.45 -16.30
C LYS A 65 -13.40 -16.84 -17.50
N ARG A 66 -14.36 -15.94 -17.30
CA ARG A 66 -15.05 -15.24 -18.39
C ARG A 66 -14.13 -14.34 -19.19
N MET A 67 -13.17 -13.67 -18.54
CA MET A 67 -12.12 -12.92 -19.25
C MET A 67 -11.25 -13.83 -20.12
N GLN A 68 -10.97 -15.05 -19.65
CA GLN A 68 -10.21 -16.04 -20.40
C GLN A 68 -11.00 -16.65 -21.57
N GLU A 69 -12.29 -16.90 -21.39
CA GLU A 69 -13.17 -17.50 -22.40
C GLU A 69 -13.66 -16.48 -23.45
N ASP A 70 -13.56 -15.18 -23.17
CA ASP A 70 -13.96 -14.12 -24.09
C ASP A 70 -12.91 -13.89 -25.20
N GLU A 71 -13.08 -14.58 -26.32
CA GLU A 71 -12.24 -14.42 -27.52
C GLU A 71 -12.25 -12.99 -28.09
N SER A 72 -13.27 -12.18 -27.77
CA SER A 72 -13.37 -10.79 -28.21
C SER A 72 -12.58 -9.81 -27.34
N PHE A 73 -12.05 -10.26 -26.20
CA PHE A 73 -11.38 -9.43 -25.19
C PHE A 73 -12.25 -8.28 -24.63
N THR A 74 -13.56 -8.32 -24.82
CA THR A 74 -14.52 -7.32 -24.36
C THR A 74 -14.52 -7.23 -22.83
N VAL A 75 -14.63 -8.37 -22.14
CA VAL A 75 -14.71 -8.44 -20.67
C VAL A 75 -13.41 -7.91 -20.03
N SER A 76 -12.25 -8.33 -20.54
CA SER A 76 -10.95 -7.86 -20.04
C SER A 76 -10.73 -6.36 -20.32
N THR A 77 -11.16 -5.88 -21.48
CA THR A 77 -11.03 -4.46 -21.85
C THR A 77 -11.93 -3.58 -20.98
N LEU A 78 -13.18 -3.98 -20.76
CA LEU A 78 -14.12 -3.28 -19.88
C LEU A 78 -13.63 -3.27 -18.43
N PHE A 79 -13.13 -4.40 -17.92
CA PHE A 79 -12.54 -4.46 -16.58
C PHE A 79 -11.38 -3.48 -16.43
N GLY A 80 -10.46 -3.46 -17.39
CA GLY A 80 -9.35 -2.50 -17.42
C GLY A 80 -9.82 -1.05 -17.50
N GLN A 81 -10.87 -0.77 -18.27
CA GLN A 81 -11.48 0.57 -18.36
C GLN A 81 -12.04 1.01 -17.01
N TYR A 82 -12.84 0.17 -16.35
CA TYR A 82 -13.36 0.47 -15.00
C TYR A 82 -12.23 0.68 -13.99
N PHE A 83 -11.16 -0.11 -14.08
CA PHE A 83 -9.99 0.07 -13.23
C PHE A 83 -9.32 1.44 -13.47
N MET A 84 -9.10 1.83 -14.74
CA MET A 84 -8.53 3.14 -15.10
C MET A 84 -9.43 4.31 -14.72
N GLU A 85 -10.76 4.13 -14.78
CA GLU A 85 -11.75 5.14 -14.40
C GLU A 85 -11.90 5.32 -12.89
N GLY A 86 -11.22 4.51 -12.08
CA GLY A 86 -11.34 4.60 -10.64
C GLY A 86 -12.66 4.03 -10.13
N ALA A 87 -13.14 2.92 -10.71
CA ALA A 87 -14.41 2.30 -10.32
C ALA A 87 -14.56 2.20 -8.80
N THR A 88 -15.65 2.76 -8.31
CA THR A 88 -16.01 2.77 -6.89
C THR A 88 -17.38 2.13 -6.71
N HIS A 89 -17.64 1.70 -5.48
CA HIS A 89 -18.93 1.22 -5.05
C HIS A 89 -19.34 2.03 -3.81
N PRO A 90 -20.57 2.58 -3.71
CA PRO A 90 -20.97 3.45 -2.60
C PRO A 90 -20.73 2.85 -1.20
N LYS A 91 -20.94 1.54 -1.04
CA LYS A 91 -20.67 0.83 0.23
C LYS A 91 -19.18 0.68 0.58
N LEU A 92 -18.27 0.96 -0.35
CA LEU A 92 -16.82 0.85 -0.18
C LEU A 92 -16.12 2.19 -0.06
N GLU A 93 -16.80 3.32 -0.31
CA GLU A 93 -16.18 4.66 -0.33
C GLU A 93 -15.47 4.98 0.99
N ASN A 94 -16.13 4.66 2.11
CA ASN A 94 -15.62 4.93 3.46
C ASN A 94 -14.74 3.79 4.02
N LEU A 95 -14.55 2.71 3.26
CA LEU A 95 -13.69 1.62 3.69
C LEU A 95 -12.24 2.04 3.43
N VAL A 96 -11.51 2.19 4.53
CA VAL A 96 -10.08 2.46 4.59
C VAL A 96 -9.38 1.25 5.19
N ALA A 97 -8.11 1.05 4.88
CA ALA A 97 -7.33 0.00 5.51
C ALA A 97 -7.38 0.17 7.04
N GLU A 98 -7.59 -0.92 7.76
CA GLU A 98 -7.53 -0.89 9.23
C GLU A 98 -6.09 -0.61 9.65
N VAL A 99 -5.85 0.63 10.08
CA VAL A 99 -4.65 0.98 10.85
C VAL A 99 -4.91 0.55 12.28
N SER A 100 -4.04 -0.30 12.83
CA SER A 100 -4.12 -0.73 14.24
C SER A 100 -4.14 0.49 15.18
N GLU A 101 -4.69 0.35 16.38
CA GLU A 101 -4.65 1.44 17.37
C GLU A 101 -3.21 1.90 17.65
N ASP A 102 -2.28 0.95 17.71
CA ASP A 102 -0.84 1.21 17.82
C ASP A 102 -0.31 1.96 16.59
N GLY A 103 -0.72 1.59 15.37
CA GLY A 103 -0.34 2.29 14.15
C GLY A 103 -0.82 3.73 14.11
N LYS A 104 -2.04 3.99 14.59
CA LYS A 104 -2.57 5.35 14.74
C LYS A 104 -1.79 6.15 15.78
N ALA A 105 -1.50 5.54 16.94
CA ALA A 105 -0.71 6.18 17.98
C ALA A 105 0.73 6.49 17.51
N ASN A 106 1.35 5.56 16.78
CA ASN A 106 2.68 5.73 16.20
C ASN A 106 2.68 6.82 15.12
N LEU A 107 1.65 6.89 14.26
CA LEU A 107 1.51 7.96 13.28
C LEU A 107 1.35 9.33 13.95
N GLU A 108 0.56 9.42 15.01
CA GLU A 108 0.42 10.66 15.78
C GLU A 108 1.75 11.05 16.44
N LYS A 109 2.48 10.08 16.99
CA LYS A 109 3.82 10.30 17.53
C LYS A 109 4.78 10.78 16.44
N LEU A 110 4.73 10.22 15.22
CA LEU A 110 5.57 10.64 14.10
C LEU A 110 5.37 12.12 13.74
N LYS A 111 4.13 12.61 13.86
CA LYS A 111 3.76 14.01 13.58
C LYS A 111 4.19 14.98 14.67
N THR A 112 4.23 14.53 15.91
CA THR A 112 4.34 15.42 17.09
C THR A 112 5.68 15.32 17.81
N ASP A 113 6.41 14.23 17.63
CA ASP A 113 7.71 13.98 18.26
C ASP A 113 8.82 13.92 17.20
N ARG A 114 9.62 15.00 17.14
CA ARG A 114 10.73 15.09 16.18
C ARG A 114 11.77 13.99 16.37
N TYR A 115 12.03 13.55 17.61
CA TYR A 115 12.99 12.47 17.85
C TYR A 115 12.48 11.16 17.29
N PHE A 116 11.20 10.85 17.44
CA PHE A 116 10.62 9.63 16.86
C PHE A 116 10.66 9.64 15.33
N TYR A 117 10.41 10.79 14.70
CA TYR A 117 10.60 10.95 13.25
C TYR A 117 12.04 10.70 12.80
N GLU A 118 13.03 11.27 13.49
CA GLU A 118 14.44 11.08 13.14
C GLU A 118 14.91 9.64 13.42
N GLU A 119 14.40 9.01 14.48
CA GLU A 119 14.66 7.60 14.78
C GLU A 119 14.22 6.70 13.63
N LEU A 120 12.96 6.82 13.20
CA LEU A 120 12.46 6.00 12.09
C LEU A 120 13.14 6.37 10.75
N SER A 121 13.52 7.64 10.56
CA SER A 121 14.29 8.05 9.38
C SER A 121 15.69 7.43 9.35
N GLY A 122 16.34 7.29 10.51
CA GLY A 122 17.62 6.58 10.66
C GLY A 122 17.45 5.07 10.46
N ALA A 123 16.42 4.48 11.08
CA ALA A 123 16.09 3.05 10.92
C ALA A 123 15.83 2.69 9.46
N ARG A 124 15.07 3.51 8.73
CA ARG A 124 14.77 3.30 7.30
C ARG A 124 16.03 3.31 6.44
N GLN A 125 16.96 4.24 6.70
CA GLN A 125 18.23 4.31 5.98
C GLN A 125 19.10 3.10 6.26
N ALA A 126 19.20 2.69 7.53
CA ALA A 126 19.92 1.49 7.91
C ALA A 126 19.34 0.23 7.24
N ALA A 127 18.01 0.10 7.18
CA ALA A 127 17.36 -1.04 6.52
C ALA A 127 17.80 -1.19 5.05
N TYR A 128 17.85 -0.08 4.31
CA TYR A 128 18.28 -0.09 2.91
C TYR A 128 19.74 -0.55 2.72
N GLU A 129 20.64 -0.22 3.65
CA GLU A 129 22.05 -0.66 3.61
C GLU A 129 22.18 -2.19 3.70
N TYR A 130 21.22 -2.86 4.34
CA TYR A 130 21.18 -4.31 4.53
C TYR A 130 20.21 -5.02 3.57
N GLY A 131 19.76 -4.33 2.51
CA GLY A 131 18.84 -4.88 1.51
C GLY A 131 17.42 -5.14 2.03
N ILE A 132 17.06 -4.57 3.18
CA ILE A 132 15.73 -4.64 3.76
C ILE A 132 14.91 -3.48 3.18
N ASP A 133 13.66 -3.76 2.78
CA ASP A 133 12.73 -2.69 2.43
C ASP A 133 12.35 -1.93 3.71
N GLY A 134 13.03 -0.81 3.97
CA GLY A 134 12.80 0.00 5.15
C GLY A 134 11.39 0.57 5.26
N ALA A 135 10.69 0.75 4.15
CA ALA A 135 9.30 1.21 4.18
C ALA A 135 8.37 0.10 4.65
N GLN A 136 8.55 -1.10 4.10
CA GLN A 136 7.81 -2.28 4.56
C GLN A 136 8.14 -2.61 6.02
N TRP A 137 9.41 -2.52 6.43
CA TRP A 137 9.80 -2.76 7.83
C TRP A 137 9.13 -1.77 8.80
N ILE A 138 9.05 -0.48 8.46
CA ILE A 138 8.32 0.51 9.27
C ILE A 138 6.83 0.18 9.32
N GLN A 139 6.24 -0.22 8.19
CA GLN A 139 4.83 -0.60 8.15
C GLN A 139 4.55 -1.83 9.03
N ASP A 140 5.39 -2.85 8.98
CA ASP A 140 5.22 -4.09 9.74
C ASP A 140 5.44 -3.88 11.25
N ASN A 141 6.40 -3.03 11.64
CA ASN A 141 6.77 -2.85 13.05
C ASN A 141 6.03 -1.69 13.74
N PHE A 142 5.57 -0.69 12.99
CA PHE A 142 4.96 0.52 13.53
C PHE A 142 3.57 0.81 12.98
N GLY A 143 3.08 0.07 11.98
CA GLY A 143 1.78 0.31 11.37
C GLY A 143 1.71 1.63 10.58
N ILE A 144 2.85 2.20 10.21
CA ILE A 144 2.93 3.46 9.46
C ILE A 144 3.20 3.14 8.00
N SER A 145 2.28 3.52 7.12
CA SER A 145 2.46 3.32 5.68
C SER A 145 3.54 4.24 5.11
N LEU A 146 4.12 3.85 3.96
CA LEU A 146 5.05 4.73 3.24
C LEU A 146 4.41 6.09 2.91
N GLY A 147 3.13 6.10 2.51
CA GLY A 147 2.41 7.34 2.18
C GLY A 147 2.30 8.27 3.37
N ASP A 148 1.91 7.75 4.53
CA ASP A 148 1.81 8.52 5.77
C ASP A 148 3.18 9.06 6.21
N PHE A 149 4.21 8.23 6.14
CA PHE A 149 5.58 8.64 6.48
C PHE A 149 6.05 9.80 5.60
N GLN A 150 5.82 9.73 4.28
CA GLN A 150 6.21 10.78 3.35
C GLN A 150 5.44 12.07 3.56
N ALA A 151 4.14 11.98 3.91
CA ALA A 151 3.34 13.16 4.25
C ALA A 151 3.94 13.89 5.47
N VAL A 152 4.25 13.16 6.54
CA VAL A 152 4.86 13.72 7.75
C VAL A 152 6.27 14.28 7.50
N ALA A 153 7.08 13.60 6.67
CA ALA A 153 8.40 14.11 6.28
C ALA A 153 8.31 15.49 5.57
N MET A 154 7.32 15.68 4.69
CA MET A 154 7.09 16.96 4.04
C MET A 154 6.66 18.07 5.02
N GLU A 155 5.83 17.73 6.01
CA GLU A 155 5.43 18.66 7.07
C GLU A 155 6.64 19.12 7.89
N TRP A 156 7.49 18.17 8.32
CA TRP A 156 8.72 18.46 9.05
C TRP A 156 9.72 19.29 8.25
N MET A 157 9.90 18.99 6.96
CA MET A 157 10.76 19.77 6.05
C MET A 157 10.24 21.20 5.88
N THR A 158 8.93 21.35 5.67
CA THR A 158 8.28 22.66 5.53
C THR A 158 8.43 23.49 6.81
N GLY A 159 8.15 22.89 7.97
CA GLY A 159 8.30 23.54 9.27
C GLY A 159 9.72 23.98 9.57
N GLN A 160 10.71 23.14 9.25
CA GLN A 160 12.13 23.44 9.39
C GLN A 160 12.58 24.58 8.45
N ASN A 161 12.10 24.61 7.21
CA ASN A 161 12.42 25.69 6.26
C ASN A 161 11.83 27.03 6.70
N LEU A 162 10.62 27.02 7.25
CA LEU A 162 9.97 28.23 7.76
C LEU A 162 10.61 28.74 9.06
N ASN A 163 11.08 27.83 9.91
CA ASN A 163 11.67 28.13 11.21
C ASN A 163 13.13 27.70 11.26
N TRP A 164 13.92 28.16 10.30
CA TRP A 164 15.29 27.71 10.12
C TRP A 164 16.14 28.00 11.37
N ASN A 165 16.81 26.97 11.88
CA ASN A 165 17.75 27.07 13.00
C ASN A 165 18.88 26.05 12.81
N SER A 166 20.10 26.50 12.52
CA SER A 166 21.24 25.60 12.29
C SER A 166 21.55 24.66 13.44
N ASN A 167 21.35 25.07 14.69
CA ASN A 167 21.67 24.25 15.85
C ASN A 167 20.69 23.09 15.97
N ASP A 168 19.40 23.36 15.82
CA ASP A 168 18.37 22.32 15.84
C ASP A 168 18.55 21.36 14.66
N ILE A 169 18.83 21.90 13.47
CA ILE A 169 19.08 21.08 12.26
C ILE A 169 20.27 20.16 12.46
N SER A 170 21.38 20.67 12.99
CA SER A 170 22.57 19.85 13.24
C SER A 170 22.29 18.80 14.30
N HIS A 171 21.64 19.19 15.41
CA HIS A 171 21.26 18.29 16.50
C HIS A 171 20.41 17.12 16.03
N TYR A 172 19.35 17.38 15.25
CA TYR A 172 18.48 16.31 14.75
C TYR A 172 19.16 15.46 13.67
N SER A 173 20.04 16.04 12.85
CA SER A 173 20.85 15.28 11.90
C SER A 173 21.84 14.35 12.60
N ASP A 174 22.47 14.79 13.69
CA ASP A 174 23.37 13.97 14.50
C ASP A 174 22.61 12.82 15.17
N TYR A 175 21.43 13.12 15.74
CA TYR A 175 20.56 12.11 16.33
C TYR A 175 20.08 11.06 15.31
N GLN A 176 19.69 11.49 14.12
CA GLN A 176 19.32 10.59 13.03
C GLN A 176 20.47 9.63 12.65
N GLN A 177 21.70 10.14 12.56
CA GLN A 177 22.89 9.34 12.27
C GLN A 177 23.21 8.35 13.40
N GLU A 178 23.03 8.76 14.66
CA GLU A 178 23.17 7.87 15.81
C GLU A 178 22.18 6.69 15.71
N LYS A 179 20.91 6.99 15.42
CA LYS A 179 19.88 5.95 15.26
C LYS A 179 20.10 5.07 14.06
N GLN A 180 20.58 5.60 12.94
CA GLN A 180 20.99 4.79 11.79
C GLN A 180 22.06 3.76 12.19
N LYS A 181 23.10 4.15 12.95
CA LYS A 181 24.13 3.22 13.43
C LYS A 181 23.55 2.16 14.38
N GLU A 182 22.66 2.57 15.29
CA GLU A 182 22.00 1.65 16.22
C GLU A 182 21.18 0.58 15.46
N TYR A 183 20.36 0.99 14.49
CA TYR A 183 19.55 0.07 13.70
C TYR A 183 20.39 -0.76 12.73
N ALA A 184 21.47 -0.21 12.15
CA ALA A 184 22.41 -0.99 11.35
C ALA A 184 23.03 -2.14 12.16
N ALA A 185 23.42 -1.90 13.42
CA ALA A 185 23.91 -2.96 14.30
C ALA A 185 22.83 -4.02 14.61
N LYS A 186 21.56 -3.61 14.80
CA LYS A 186 20.42 -4.53 14.98
C LYS A 186 20.22 -5.41 13.75
N PHE A 187 20.13 -4.81 12.56
CA PHE A 187 19.93 -5.56 11.31
C PHE A 187 21.10 -6.49 10.99
N ALA A 188 22.34 -6.06 11.26
CA ALA A 188 23.52 -6.92 11.12
C ALA A 188 23.44 -8.15 12.03
N ALA A 189 23.02 -7.97 13.30
CA ALA A 189 22.86 -9.07 14.25
C ALA A 189 21.75 -10.04 13.82
N GLU A 190 20.62 -9.52 13.33
CA GLU A 190 19.49 -10.33 12.83
C GLU A 190 19.83 -11.14 11.57
N GLN A 191 20.73 -10.64 10.71
CA GLN A 191 21.22 -11.35 9.53
C GLN A 191 22.36 -12.35 9.84
N GLY A 192 22.65 -12.60 11.12
CA GLY A 192 23.63 -13.62 11.55
C GLY A 192 24.94 -13.07 12.10
N GLY A 193 25.07 -11.76 12.28
CA GLY A 193 26.26 -11.10 12.83
C GLY A 193 27.45 -11.09 11.87
N ASN A 194 28.22 -10.02 11.89
CA ASN A 194 29.52 -9.98 11.23
C ASN A 194 30.40 -11.12 11.79
N VAL A 195 30.64 -12.16 10.98
CA VAL A 195 31.69 -13.17 11.20
C VAL A 195 33.11 -12.54 11.10
N ALA A 196 33.21 -11.21 11.06
CA ALA A 196 34.44 -10.46 10.81
C ALA A 196 35.09 -9.85 12.05
N ASP A 197 34.43 -9.83 13.22
CA ASP A 197 35.03 -9.26 14.45
C ASP A 197 35.77 -10.28 15.34
N ASP A 198 35.77 -11.58 14.98
CA ASP A 198 36.41 -12.67 15.75
C ASP A 198 37.75 -13.15 15.17
N VAL A 199 38.55 -12.27 14.55
CA VAL A 199 39.93 -12.61 14.19
C VAL A 199 40.90 -11.57 14.76
N GLU A 200 41.32 -11.78 16.01
CA GLU A 200 42.60 -11.24 16.49
C GLU A 200 43.74 -11.93 15.73
N PHE A 201 44.60 -11.14 15.09
CA PHE A 201 45.92 -11.55 14.55
C PHE A 201 47.04 -10.97 15.40
#